data_AF-R4PL99-F1
#
_entry.id   AF-R4PL99-F1
#
_cell.length_a   1.000
_cell.length_b   1.000
_cell.length_c   1.000
_cell.angle_alpha   90.00
_cell.angle_beta   90.00
_cell.angle_gamma   90.00
#
_symmetry.space_group_name_H-M   'P 1'
#
loop_
_entity.id
_entity.type
_entity.pdbx_description
1 polymer ?
#
loop_
_entity_poly.entity_id
_entity_poly.type
_entity_poly.pdbx_seq_one_letter_code
_entity_poly.pdbx_strand_id
1 'polypeptide(L)'
;MSIQQKQRGFTIIEVVLVLAIAALIFLMVFIALPALQRNQRDTARKTVLGKVSSAVTTYQSNKRGAQPTKGVDLQGYVDGRTGTTSDKGAAGSFTASANDTVIDNDYIVTVKAYASGDTVGNADTNVVQVVTGATCNSTGDAVASGTTRNAAILIKLENGSAIVCQAV
;
A
#
# COMPACT_ATOMS: atom_id res chain seq x y z
N MET A 1 13.82 38.84 -60.57
CA MET A 1 14.56 37.96 -59.64
C MET A 1 13.57 36.92 -59.09
N SER A 2 13.46 35.75 -59.71
CA SER A 2 12.56 34.68 -59.27
C SER A 2 13.32 33.75 -58.32
N ILE A 3 13.02 33.83 -57.03
CA ILE A 3 13.56 32.92 -56.01
C ILE A 3 12.95 31.53 -56.26
N GLN A 4 13.71 30.62 -56.87
CA GLN A 4 13.30 29.21 -56.95
C GLN A 4 13.38 28.58 -55.55
N GLN A 5 12.22 28.27 -54.99
CA GLN A 5 12.11 27.50 -53.75
C GLN A 5 12.45 26.03 -54.05
N LYS A 6 13.61 25.58 -53.57
CA LYS A 6 14.06 24.19 -53.70
C LYS A 6 13.20 23.34 -52.75
N GLN A 7 12.14 22.71 -53.27
CA GLN A 7 11.33 21.77 -52.48
C GLN A 7 12.20 20.55 -52.15
N ARG A 8 12.73 20.51 -50.92
CA ARG A 8 13.39 19.33 -50.36
C ARG A 8 12.28 18.38 -49.93
N GLY A 9 11.99 17.38 -50.78
CA GLY A 9 11.08 16.29 -50.41
C GLY A 9 11.70 15.51 -49.25
N PHE A 10 10.90 15.32 -48.18
CA PHE A 10 11.26 14.49 -47.04
C PHE A 10 11.40 13.04 -47.52
N THR A 11 12.54 12.38 -47.28
CA THR A 11 12.78 11.04 -47.84
C THR A 11 12.05 9.97 -47.03
N ILE A 12 11.58 8.89 -47.69
CA ILE A 12 10.89 7.79 -47.00
C ILE A 12 11.77 7.19 -45.90
N ILE A 13 13.09 7.07 -46.15
CA ILE A 13 14.06 6.56 -45.17
C ILE A 13 14.13 7.43 -43.92
N GLU A 14 14.01 8.75 -44.06
CA GLU A 14 14.04 9.72 -42.97
C GLU A 14 12.78 9.60 -42.12
N VAL A 15 11.60 9.39 -42.75
CA VAL A 15 10.35 9.12 -42.01
C VAL A 15 10.46 7.80 -41.22
N VAL A 16 10.97 6.75 -41.85
CA VAL A 16 11.09 5.42 -41.23
C VAL A 16 12.05 5.45 -40.04
N LEU A 17 13.16 6.18 -40.13
CA LEU A 17 14.11 6.35 -39.02
C LEU A 17 13.46 7.06 -37.81
N VAL A 18 12.68 8.11 -38.06
CA VAL A 18 11.97 8.83 -36.99
C VAL A 18 10.93 7.94 -36.33
N LEU A 19 10.16 7.18 -37.11
CA LEU A 19 9.16 6.26 -36.59
C LEU A 19 9.78 5.12 -35.76
N ALA A 20 10.94 4.60 -36.17
CA ALA A 20 11.64 3.56 -35.44
C ALA A 20 12.09 4.05 -34.05
N ILE A 21 12.67 5.25 -33.98
CA ILE A 21 13.08 5.84 -32.70
C ILE A 21 11.87 6.17 -31.83
N ALA A 22 10.80 6.72 -32.41
CA ALA A 22 9.56 7.01 -31.69
C ALA A 22 8.94 5.74 -31.06
N ALA A 23 8.90 4.63 -31.80
CA ALA A 23 8.42 3.35 -31.29
C ALA A 23 9.24 2.82 -30.11
N LEU A 24 10.58 2.94 -30.17
CA LEU A 24 11.47 2.54 -29.07
C LEU A 24 11.26 3.37 -27.81
N ILE A 25 11.07 4.68 -27.94
CA ILE A 25 10.79 5.58 -26.81
C ILE A 25 9.42 5.23 -26.20
N PHE A 26 8.39 5.05 -27.02
CA PHE A 26 7.06 4.69 -26.52
C PHE A 26 7.07 3.37 -25.76
N LEU A 27 7.83 2.37 -26.20
CA LEU A 27 8.02 1.12 -25.47
C LEU A 27 8.55 1.37 -24.06
N MET A 28 9.61 2.16 -23.91
CA MET A 28 10.17 2.46 -22.59
C MET A 28 9.19 3.25 -21.71
N VAL A 29 8.50 4.25 -22.28
CA VAL A 29 7.55 5.09 -21.56
C VAL A 29 6.34 4.28 -21.06
N PHE A 30 5.80 3.40 -21.89
CA PHE A 30 4.64 2.57 -21.51
C PHE A 30 4.97 1.50 -20.48
N ILE A 31 6.22 1.06 -20.36
CA ILE A 31 6.65 0.19 -19.26
C ILE A 31 6.92 1.02 -17.99
N ALA A 32 7.58 2.17 -18.12
CA ALA A 32 8.05 2.96 -16.99
C ALA A 32 6.94 3.74 -16.26
N LEU A 33 6.01 4.38 -16.97
CA LEU A 33 4.92 5.17 -16.35
C LEU A 33 4.03 4.35 -15.39
N PRO A 34 3.49 3.18 -15.78
CA PRO A 34 2.67 2.40 -14.85
C PRO A 34 3.50 1.82 -13.69
N ALA A 35 4.78 1.57 -13.89
CA ALA A 35 5.67 1.17 -12.80
C ALA A 35 5.87 2.30 -11.77
N LEU A 36 6.06 3.54 -12.21
CA LEU A 36 6.18 4.70 -11.32
C LEU A 36 4.90 4.92 -10.49
N GLN A 37 3.73 4.79 -11.12
CA GLN A 37 2.45 4.93 -10.41
C GLN A 37 2.29 3.89 -9.29
N ARG A 38 2.69 2.64 -9.53
CA ARG A 38 2.69 1.59 -8.48
C ARG A 38 3.63 1.93 -7.33
N ASN A 39 4.84 2.40 -7.62
CA ASN A 39 5.81 2.79 -6.60
C ASN A 39 5.32 3.97 -5.75
N GLN A 40 4.63 4.95 -6.34
CA GLN A 40 4.03 6.06 -5.59
C GLN A 40 2.92 5.56 -4.64
N ARG A 41 2.06 4.65 -5.09
CA ARG A 41 1.02 4.04 -4.23
C ARG A 41 1.62 3.25 -3.08
N ASP A 42 2.69 2.49 -3.32
CA ASP A 42 3.37 1.76 -2.25
C ASP A 42 4.04 2.67 -1.22
N THR A 43 4.60 3.81 -1.65
CA THR A 43 5.07 4.84 -0.72
C THR A 43 3.92 5.39 0.11
N ALA A 44 2.78 5.72 -0.50
CA ALA A 44 1.60 6.19 0.22
C ALA A 44 1.10 5.16 1.25
N ARG A 45 1.09 3.87 0.91
CA ARG A 45 0.76 2.79 1.84
C ARG A 45 1.69 2.71 3.03
N LYS A 46 3.00 2.84 2.82
CA LYS A 46 3.97 2.91 3.93
C LYS A 46 3.75 4.13 4.81
N THR A 47 3.35 5.26 4.23
CA THR A 47 2.95 6.45 5.00
C THR A 47 1.72 6.16 5.86
N VAL A 48 0.69 5.50 5.31
CA VAL A 48 -0.51 5.06 6.06
C VAL A 48 -0.12 4.12 7.21
N LEU A 49 0.76 3.15 6.96
CA LEU A 49 1.29 2.26 8.00
C LEU A 49 1.90 3.06 9.17
N GLY A 50 2.71 4.08 8.87
CA GLY A 50 3.29 4.97 9.86
C GLY A 50 2.24 5.80 10.62
N LYS A 51 1.20 6.30 9.94
CA LYS A 51 0.08 7.02 10.58
C LYS A 51 -0.65 6.12 11.58
N VAL A 52 -1.02 4.90 11.18
CA VAL A 52 -1.72 3.95 12.05
C VAL A 52 -0.84 3.50 13.21
N SER A 53 0.45 3.26 12.97
CA SER A 53 1.44 2.98 14.03
C SER A 53 1.46 4.10 15.07
N SER A 54 1.57 5.37 14.64
CA SER A 54 1.50 6.52 15.53
C SER A 54 0.17 6.61 16.28
N ALA A 55 -0.95 6.36 15.60
CA ALA A 55 -2.27 6.38 16.21
C ALA A 55 -2.41 5.35 17.34
N VAL A 56 -1.89 4.13 17.15
CA VAL A 56 -1.83 3.09 18.18
C VAL A 56 -0.97 3.55 19.37
N THR A 57 0.20 4.13 19.13
CA THR A 57 1.05 4.68 20.20
C THR A 57 0.33 5.79 20.98
N THR A 58 -0.34 6.72 20.28
CA THR A 58 -1.09 7.81 20.90
C THR A 58 -2.28 7.28 21.70
N TYR A 59 -3.00 6.27 21.19
CA TYR A 59 -4.06 5.59 21.93
C TYR A 59 -3.54 4.99 23.23
N GLN A 60 -2.43 4.23 23.15
CA GLN A 60 -1.80 3.62 24.33
C GLN A 60 -1.39 4.69 25.35
N SER A 61 -0.79 5.80 24.91
CA SER A 61 -0.41 6.91 25.79
C SER A 61 -1.61 7.51 26.51
N ASN A 62 -2.71 7.76 25.79
CA ASN A 62 -3.94 8.32 26.35
C ASN A 62 -4.71 7.35 27.25
N LYS A 63 -4.55 6.03 27.06
CA LYS A 63 -5.28 4.98 27.77
C LYS A 63 -4.40 4.17 28.72
N ARG A 64 -3.32 4.78 29.25
CA ARG A 64 -2.42 4.19 30.28
C ARG A 64 -1.80 2.85 29.86
N GLY A 65 -1.48 2.71 28.57
CA GLY A 65 -0.90 1.50 27.98
C GLY A 65 -1.91 0.42 27.61
N ALA A 66 -3.21 0.71 27.67
CA ALA A 66 -4.23 -0.20 27.14
C ALA A 66 -4.13 -0.29 25.61
N GLN A 67 -4.34 -1.49 25.07
CA GLN A 67 -4.35 -1.72 23.63
C GLN A 67 -5.74 -1.46 23.03
N PRO A 68 -5.82 -1.01 21.76
CA PRO A 68 -7.08 -1.01 21.04
C PRO A 68 -7.56 -2.46 20.87
N THR A 69 -8.86 -2.71 21.01
CA THR A 69 -9.44 -4.05 20.85
C THR A 69 -10.23 -4.18 19.55
N LYS A 70 -10.70 -3.06 19.02
CA LYS A 70 -11.49 -2.96 17.80
C LYS A 70 -11.00 -1.77 16.99
N GLY A 71 -11.22 -1.81 15.68
CA GLY A 71 -10.90 -0.67 14.82
C GLY A 71 -11.67 0.61 15.18
N VAL A 72 -12.80 0.50 15.89
CA VAL A 72 -13.56 1.67 16.37
C VAL A 72 -12.80 2.44 17.45
N ASP A 73 -11.92 1.78 18.20
CA ASP A 73 -11.15 2.39 19.29
C ASP A 73 -10.11 3.38 18.76
N LEU A 74 -9.73 3.23 17.49
CA LEU A 74 -8.81 4.10 16.78
C LEU A 74 -9.53 5.24 16.03
N GLN A 75 -10.88 5.27 16.02
CA GLN A 75 -11.62 6.38 15.41
C GLN A 75 -11.26 7.70 16.09
N GLY A 76 -10.85 8.69 15.30
CA GLY A 76 -10.36 9.98 15.79
C GLY A 76 -8.84 10.07 15.97
N TYR A 77 -8.11 8.94 15.93
CA TYR A 77 -6.64 8.92 15.84
C TYR A 77 -6.14 8.68 14.41
N VAL A 78 -6.98 8.06 13.58
CA VAL A 78 -6.72 7.80 12.17
C VAL A 78 -7.70 8.56 11.29
N ASP A 79 -7.26 8.93 10.10
CA ASP A 79 -8.06 9.53 9.02
C ASP A 79 -8.81 8.48 8.18
N GLY A 80 -8.45 7.19 8.31
CA GLY A 80 -9.12 6.06 7.68
C GLY A 80 -10.41 5.61 8.38
N ARG A 81 -11.20 4.76 7.69
CA ARG A 81 -12.43 4.21 8.26
C ARG A 81 -12.16 2.97 9.11
N THR A 82 -13.00 2.74 10.11
CA THR A 82 -13.00 1.46 10.81
C THR A 82 -13.53 0.34 9.93
N GLY A 83 -12.81 -0.77 9.90
CA GLY A 83 -13.27 -2.00 9.27
C GLY A 83 -14.17 -2.83 10.17
N THR A 84 -15.22 -3.38 9.58
CA THR A 84 -16.00 -4.50 10.08
C THR A 84 -15.47 -5.81 9.49
N THR A 85 -15.93 -6.95 10.02
CA THR A 85 -15.63 -8.28 9.44
C THR A 85 -16.18 -8.47 8.03
N SER A 86 -17.08 -7.60 7.57
CA SER A 86 -17.69 -7.62 6.23
C SER A 86 -16.92 -6.78 5.21
N ASP A 87 -16.01 -5.91 5.67
CA ASP A 87 -15.12 -5.12 4.80
C ASP A 87 -13.96 -5.96 4.24
N LYS A 88 -14.05 -7.27 4.46
CA LYS A 88 -13.22 -8.33 3.90
C LYS A 88 -14.10 -9.52 3.53
N GLY A 89 -13.62 -10.31 2.56
CA GLY A 89 -14.09 -11.69 2.38
C GLY A 89 -13.96 -12.50 3.68
N ALA A 90 -14.53 -13.71 3.69
CA ALA A 90 -14.62 -14.57 4.86
C ALA A 90 -13.31 -14.64 5.68
N ALA A 91 -13.42 -14.73 7.00
CA ALA A 91 -12.26 -14.80 7.91
C ALA A 91 -11.20 -15.79 7.40
N GLY A 92 -9.97 -15.31 7.18
CA GLY A 92 -8.88 -16.11 6.61
C GLY A 92 -8.82 -16.17 5.07
N SER A 93 -9.66 -15.40 4.36
CA SER A 93 -9.64 -15.30 2.90
C SER A 93 -9.04 -13.97 2.45
N PHE A 94 -7.88 -14.06 1.80
CA PHE A 94 -7.13 -12.97 1.17
C PHE A 94 -7.75 -12.50 -0.14
N THR A 95 -9.06 -12.24 -0.16
CA THR A 95 -9.72 -11.73 -1.36
C THR A 95 -9.89 -10.23 -1.25
N ALA A 96 -9.03 -9.51 -1.99
CA ALA A 96 -9.26 -8.13 -2.35
C ALA A 96 -10.71 -7.97 -2.81
N SER A 97 -11.44 -7.05 -2.19
CA SER A 97 -12.79 -6.70 -2.65
C SER A 97 -12.66 -6.05 -4.03
N ALA A 98 -13.58 -6.32 -4.95
CA ALA A 98 -13.58 -5.73 -6.29
C ALA A 98 -13.68 -4.18 -6.31
N ASN A 99 -13.89 -3.56 -5.13
CA ASN A 99 -13.88 -2.13 -4.90
C ASN A 99 -12.54 -1.61 -4.33
N ASP A 100 -11.44 -2.35 -4.54
CA ASP A 100 -10.07 -1.99 -4.17
C ASP A 100 -9.54 -0.85 -5.06
N THR A 101 -9.90 0.39 -4.71
CA THR A 101 -9.50 1.59 -5.45
C THR A 101 -8.76 2.63 -4.61
N VAL A 102 -8.30 2.30 -3.41
CA VAL A 102 -8.16 3.38 -2.43
C VAL A 102 -6.75 3.97 -2.32
N ILE A 103 -6.69 5.25 -2.69
CA ILE A 103 -5.58 6.20 -2.57
C ILE A 103 -6.02 7.25 -1.53
N ASP A 104 -5.22 7.47 -0.47
CA ASP A 104 -5.44 8.45 0.62
C ASP A 104 -6.75 8.29 1.44
N ASN A 105 -6.66 8.53 2.76
CA ASN A 105 -7.75 8.63 3.78
C ASN A 105 -8.91 7.61 3.78
N ASP A 106 -8.96 6.65 2.85
CA ASP A 106 -10.06 5.71 2.70
C ASP A 106 -9.54 4.24 2.83
N TYR A 107 -8.47 4.09 3.61
CA TYR A 107 -8.01 2.79 4.08
C TYR A 107 -8.85 2.31 5.26
N ILE A 108 -8.88 0.99 5.45
CA ILE A 108 -9.65 0.32 6.48
C ILE A 108 -8.71 -0.12 7.59
N VAL A 109 -9.03 0.21 8.84
CA VAL A 109 -8.28 -0.28 10.01
C VAL A 109 -9.04 -1.41 10.69
N THR A 110 -8.38 -2.56 10.81
CA THR A 110 -8.87 -3.71 11.57
C THR A 110 -7.94 -3.99 12.74
N VAL A 111 -8.50 -4.38 13.88
CA VAL A 111 -7.74 -4.69 15.09
C VAL A 111 -8.08 -6.10 15.53
N LYS A 112 -7.08 -6.91 15.86
CA LYS A 112 -7.25 -8.20 16.52
C LYS A 112 -6.22 -8.40 17.63
N ALA A 113 -6.54 -9.23 18.61
CA ALA A 113 -5.54 -9.76 19.53
C ALA A 113 -4.72 -10.88 18.85
N TYR A 114 -3.44 -10.98 19.20
CA TYR A 114 -2.56 -12.06 18.75
C TYR A 114 -3.07 -13.41 19.25
N ALA A 115 -3.16 -14.37 18.34
CA ALA A 115 -3.34 -15.78 18.64
C ALA A 115 -2.09 -16.57 18.25
N SER A 116 -1.78 -17.64 18.99
CA SER A 116 -0.66 -18.52 18.65
C SER A 116 -0.82 -19.08 17.23
N GLY A 117 0.22 -18.95 16.41
CA GLY A 117 0.20 -19.34 14.99
C GLY A 117 -0.24 -18.23 14.03
N ASP A 118 -0.57 -17.04 14.53
CA ASP A 118 -0.78 -15.87 13.68
C ASP A 118 0.51 -15.51 12.92
N THR A 119 0.39 -15.32 11.61
CA THR A 119 1.48 -14.87 10.73
C THR A 119 1.15 -13.52 10.13
N VAL A 120 0.30 -13.43 9.11
CA VAL A 120 0.00 -12.16 8.43
C VAL A 120 -1.44 -11.69 8.65
N GLY A 121 -2.28 -12.56 9.24
CA GLY A 121 -3.67 -12.27 9.55
C GLY A 121 -4.49 -11.89 8.30
N ASN A 122 -5.05 -10.68 8.31
CA ASN A 122 -5.97 -10.10 7.35
C ASN A 122 -5.34 -8.89 6.60
N ALA A 123 -4.03 -8.65 6.68
CA ALA A 123 -3.41 -7.52 6.00
C ALA A 123 -3.64 -7.58 4.46
N ASP A 124 -4.05 -6.46 3.87
CA ASP A 124 -4.32 -6.35 2.42
C ASP A 124 -3.87 -4.98 1.90
N THR A 125 -4.00 -4.71 0.60
CA THR A 125 -3.62 -3.47 -0.07
C THR A 125 -4.26 -2.24 0.54
N ASN A 126 -5.53 -2.34 0.95
CA ASN A 126 -6.31 -1.26 1.56
C ASN A 126 -6.70 -1.51 3.01
N VAL A 127 -6.24 -2.61 3.60
CA VAL A 127 -6.57 -2.93 4.98
C VAL A 127 -5.33 -3.03 5.81
N VAL A 128 -5.21 -2.05 6.70
CA VAL A 128 -4.21 -2.01 7.73
C VAL A 128 -4.71 -2.89 8.88
N GLN A 129 -3.95 -3.94 9.17
CA GLN A 129 -4.23 -4.79 10.31
C GLN A 129 -3.34 -4.41 11.47
N VAL A 130 -3.95 -4.17 12.62
CA VAL A 130 -3.28 -4.03 13.91
C VAL A 130 -3.48 -5.32 14.69
N VAL A 131 -2.38 -5.96 15.07
CA VAL A 131 -2.36 -7.16 15.91
C VAL A 131 -1.77 -6.79 17.26
N THR A 132 -2.60 -6.71 18.28
CA THR A 132 -2.17 -6.35 19.64
C THR A 132 -1.65 -7.57 20.38
N GLY A 133 -0.63 -7.42 21.21
CA GLY A 133 0.07 -8.56 21.82
C GLY A 133 1.11 -9.21 20.90
N ALA A 134 1.43 -8.57 19.77
CA ALA A 134 2.36 -9.07 18.77
C ALA A 134 3.48 -8.07 18.48
N THR A 135 4.59 -8.58 17.98
CA THR A 135 5.68 -7.81 17.34
C THR A 135 5.84 -8.28 15.89
N CYS A 136 6.70 -7.64 15.11
CA CYS A 136 7.06 -8.14 13.79
C CYS A 136 8.09 -9.26 13.89
N ASN A 137 8.01 -10.23 12.98
CA ASN A 137 9.03 -11.26 12.84
C ASN A 137 10.36 -10.67 12.32
N SER A 138 11.42 -11.48 12.30
CA SER A 138 12.76 -11.04 11.89
C SER A 138 12.85 -10.56 10.43
N THR A 139 11.95 -11.03 9.57
CA THR A 139 11.89 -10.64 8.15
C THR A 139 11.07 -9.36 7.93
N GLY A 140 10.26 -8.95 8.91
CA GLY A 140 9.40 -7.77 8.82
C GLY A 140 8.19 -7.95 7.90
N ASP A 141 7.78 -9.18 7.61
CA ASP A 141 6.68 -9.53 6.69
C ASP A 141 5.53 -10.28 7.37
N ALA A 142 5.67 -10.59 8.66
CA ALA A 142 4.65 -11.25 9.48
C ALA A 142 4.72 -10.79 10.94
N VAL A 143 3.70 -11.16 11.72
CA VAL A 143 3.67 -11.02 13.16
C VAL A 143 4.34 -12.21 13.85
N ALA A 144 4.82 -11.94 15.04
CA ALA A 144 5.34 -12.90 16.00
C ALA A 144 4.80 -12.56 17.39
N SER A 145 4.90 -13.49 18.33
CA SER A 145 4.48 -13.26 19.72
C SER A 145 5.20 -12.06 20.31
N GLY A 146 4.45 -11.11 20.87
CA GLY A 146 4.96 -9.96 21.59
C GLY A 146 4.54 -9.98 23.06
N THR A 147 4.73 -8.86 23.75
CA THR A 147 4.13 -8.64 25.08
C THR A 147 2.76 -7.98 24.94
N THR A 148 2.00 -7.88 26.02
CA THR A 148 0.70 -7.18 26.06
C THR A 148 0.78 -5.69 25.73
N ARG A 149 1.98 -5.11 25.73
CA ARG A 149 2.22 -3.70 25.37
C ARG A 149 2.62 -3.52 23.91
N ASN A 150 2.96 -4.59 23.20
CA ASN A 150 3.35 -4.52 21.81
C ASN A 150 2.13 -4.58 20.89
N ALA A 151 2.22 -3.91 19.75
CA ALA A 151 1.32 -4.11 18.63
C ALA A 151 2.10 -4.20 17.32
N ALA A 152 1.72 -5.12 16.45
CA ALA A 152 2.25 -5.23 15.10
C ALA A 152 1.22 -4.69 14.11
N ILE A 153 1.62 -3.77 13.24
CA ILE A 153 0.78 -3.20 12.21
C ILE A 153 1.26 -3.72 10.86
N LEU A 154 0.34 -4.22 10.02
CA LEU A 154 0.67 -4.84 8.74
C LEU A 154 -0.17 -4.26 7.60
N ILE A 155 0.45 -4.14 6.44
CA ILE A 155 -0.19 -3.77 5.17
C ILE A 155 0.50 -4.52 4.02
N LYS A 156 -0.27 -4.83 2.96
CA LYS A 156 0.28 -5.43 1.73
C LYS A 156 0.59 -4.34 0.70
N LEU A 157 1.73 -4.43 0.03
CA LEU A 157 2.12 -3.56 -1.08
C LEU A 157 1.61 -4.13 -2.41
N GLU A 158 1.36 -3.25 -3.37
CA GLU A 158 0.97 -3.64 -4.74
C GLU A 158 2.14 -4.26 -5.50
N ASN A 159 3.33 -3.67 -5.39
CA ASN A 159 4.49 -4.20 -6.09
C ASN A 159 5.00 -5.46 -5.40
N GLY A 160 5.00 -6.57 -6.13
CA GLY A 160 5.50 -7.86 -5.63
C GLY A 160 4.65 -8.50 -4.54
N SER A 161 3.47 -7.95 -4.21
CA SER A 161 2.56 -8.52 -3.21
C SER A 161 3.16 -8.68 -1.80
N ALA A 162 4.26 -7.98 -1.53
CA ALA A 162 5.00 -8.07 -0.27
C ALA A 162 4.20 -7.49 0.89
N ILE A 163 4.30 -8.09 2.07
CA ILE A 163 3.76 -7.52 3.31
C ILE A 163 4.85 -6.75 4.02
N VAL A 164 4.47 -5.62 4.60
CA VAL A 164 5.33 -4.85 5.50
C VAL A 164 4.69 -4.83 6.88
N CYS A 165 5.48 -5.20 7.88
CA CYS A 165 5.13 -5.14 9.28
C CYS A 165 5.92 -4.04 9.97
N GLN A 166 5.24 -3.23 10.79
CA GLN A 166 5.82 -2.25 11.68
C GLN A 166 5.34 -2.50 13.11
N ALA A 167 6.28 -2.69 14.04
CA ALA A 167 5.98 -2.90 15.45
C ALA A 167 5.92 -1.57 16.21
N VAL A 168 5.09 -1.53 17.25
CA VAL A 168 4.89 -0.43 18.21
C VAL A 168 4.93 -0.99 19.62
#